data_AF-A0A3S4WS70-F1
#
_entry.id   AF-A0A3S4WS70-F1
#
_cell.length_a   1.000
_cell.length_b   1.000
_cell.length_c   1.000
_cell.angle_alpha   90.00
_cell.angle_beta   90.00
_cell.angle_gamma   90.00
#
_symmetry.space_group_name_H-M   'P 1'
#
loop_
_entity.id
_entity.type
_entity.pdbx_description
1 polymer ?
#
loop_
_entity_poly.entity_id
_entity_poly.type
_entity_poly.pdbx_seq_one_letter_code
_entity_poly.pdbx_strand_id
1 'polypeptide(L)'
;MKKILSMLLTGALACLLSSCSEEQDSNAPTSSEISDVKLNLYKLLPKDSDKAATCESRKIGEHYYLACNYIAIGQSPSSLYVFYYDKVKDPVKRFYALNGKAMSLYDEELKYVSMLGNYKDTFGLPLPESINMGEVMKEFEFMRK
;
A
#
# COMPACT_ATOMS: atom_id res chain seq x y z
N MET A 1 -56.60 36.96 -15.79
CA MET A 1 -57.29 36.07 -14.83
C MET A 1 -57.92 34.90 -15.58
N LYS A 2 -57.37 33.69 -15.47
CA LYS A 2 -58.08 32.38 -15.45
C LYS A 2 -57.04 31.25 -15.41
N LYS A 3 -57.22 30.35 -14.43
CA LYS A 3 -56.37 29.21 -14.06
C LYS A 3 -56.57 28.03 -15.00
N ILE A 4 -55.49 27.35 -15.42
CA ILE A 4 -55.47 25.93 -15.87
C ILE A 4 -54.07 25.40 -15.52
N LEU A 5 -53.90 24.75 -14.37
CA LEU A 5 -53.98 23.30 -14.13
C LEU A 5 -52.58 22.66 -14.20
N SER A 6 -51.95 22.60 -13.02
CA SER A 6 -50.76 21.82 -12.73
C SER A 6 -51.20 20.37 -12.51
N MET A 7 -50.78 19.44 -13.36
CA MET A 7 -50.86 18.00 -13.05
C MET A 7 -49.85 17.21 -13.88
N LEU A 8 -49.01 16.47 -13.14
CA LEU A 8 -48.35 15.22 -13.51
C LEU A 8 -47.24 15.28 -14.58
N LEU A 9 -45.99 15.41 -14.11
CA LEU A 9 -44.98 14.43 -14.54
C LEU A 9 -44.59 13.60 -13.32
N THR A 10 -45.12 12.39 -13.34
CA THR A 10 -44.76 11.20 -12.56
C THR A 10 -43.27 11.11 -12.29
N GLY A 11 -42.95 10.94 -11.01
CA GLY A 11 -41.61 10.64 -10.52
C GLY A 11 -41.02 9.42 -11.22
N ALA A 12 -40.08 9.70 -12.12
CA ALA A 12 -39.14 8.71 -12.56
C ALA A 12 -38.07 8.59 -11.48
N LEU A 13 -38.11 7.45 -10.79
CA LEU A 13 -36.91 6.71 -10.38
C LEU A 13 -35.86 7.56 -9.65
N ALA A 14 -36.10 7.81 -8.36
CA ALA A 14 -35.00 8.05 -7.43
C ALA A 14 -34.19 6.75 -7.34
N CYS A 15 -33.28 6.58 -8.30
CA CYS A 15 -32.25 5.56 -8.29
C CYS A 15 -31.55 5.59 -6.93
N LEU A 16 -31.84 4.57 -6.11
CA LEU A 16 -30.85 3.54 -5.79
C LEU A 16 -29.41 3.95 -6.11
N LEU A 17 -28.86 4.88 -5.34
CA LEU A 17 -27.44 4.98 -5.09
C LEU A 17 -27.30 5.30 -3.60
N SER A 18 -27.68 4.33 -2.78
CA SER A 18 -26.89 4.03 -1.59
C SER A 18 -25.49 3.69 -2.07
N SER A 19 -24.71 4.72 -2.40
CA SER A 19 -23.27 4.66 -2.39
C SER A 19 -22.93 4.14 -1.00
N CYS A 20 -22.52 2.88 -0.94
CA CYS A 20 -21.79 2.35 0.20
C CYS A 20 -20.50 3.17 0.25
N SER A 21 -20.55 4.34 0.90
CA SER A 21 -19.34 5.00 1.33
C SER A 21 -18.80 4.14 2.46
N GLU A 22 -18.02 3.12 2.12
CA GLU A 22 -17.03 2.64 3.07
C GLU A 22 -16.22 3.88 3.46
N GLU A 23 -16.31 4.25 4.74
CA GLU A 23 -15.50 5.32 5.32
C GLU A 23 -14.04 4.99 4.96
N GLN A 24 -13.48 5.76 4.05
CA GLN A 24 -12.10 5.55 3.62
C GLN A 24 -11.21 5.82 4.83
N ASP A 25 -10.60 4.77 5.40
CA ASP A 25 -9.70 4.91 6.55
C ASP A 25 -8.61 5.90 6.16
N SER A 26 -8.69 7.11 6.73
CA SER A 26 -7.77 8.18 6.39
C SER A 26 -6.32 7.82 6.71
N ASN A 27 -6.09 6.82 7.57
CA ASN A 27 -4.77 6.31 7.94
C ASN A 27 -4.31 5.13 7.08
N ALA A 28 -5.07 4.73 6.06
CA ALA A 28 -4.58 3.79 5.05
C ALA A 28 -3.59 4.48 4.09
N PRO A 29 -2.65 3.74 3.49
CA PRO A 29 -1.85 4.24 2.38
C PRO A 29 -2.73 4.54 1.17
N THR A 30 -2.47 5.66 0.51
CA THR A 30 -3.15 6.02 -0.73
C THR A 30 -2.59 5.23 -1.91
N SER A 31 -3.38 5.11 -2.99
CA SER A 31 -2.91 4.48 -4.24
C SER A 31 -1.71 5.20 -4.86
N SER A 32 -1.60 6.52 -4.68
CA SER A 32 -0.44 7.30 -5.15
C SER A 32 0.82 6.90 -4.40
N GLU A 33 0.77 6.85 -3.07
CA GLU A 33 1.92 6.47 -2.24
C GLU A 33 2.38 5.03 -2.57
N ILE A 34 1.45 4.09 -2.74
CA ILE A 34 1.77 2.73 -3.16
C ILE A 34 2.45 2.69 -4.54
N SER A 35 1.95 3.48 -5.49
CA SER A 35 2.50 3.57 -6.85
C SER A 35 3.93 4.11 -6.87
N ASP A 36 4.22 5.09 -6.00
CA ASP A 36 5.55 5.67 -5.89
C ASP A 36 6.58 4.66 -5.36
N VAL A 37 6.21 3.84 -4.36
CA VAL A 37 7.09 2.75 -3.89
C VAL A 37 7.33 1.75 -5.02
N LYS A 38 6.26 1.33 -5.71
CA LYS A 38 6.35 0.40 -6.85
C LYS A 38 7.28 0.92 -7.94
N LEU A 39 7.19 2.20 -8.28
CA LEU A 39 8.02 2.85 -9.28
C LEU A 39 9.50 2.89 -8.87
N ASN A 40 9.80 3.16 -7.60
CA ASN A 40 11.17 3.16 -7.12
C ASN A 40 11.78 1.76 -7.12
N LEU A 41 11.02 0.73 -6.74
CA LEU A 41 11.45 -0.66 -6.87
C LEU A 41 11.67 -1.07 -8.33
N TYR A 42 10.76 -0.67 -9.22
CA TYR A 42 10.89 -0.95 -10.65
C TYR A 42 12.19 -0.36 -11.24
N LYS A 43 12.63 0.83 -10.81
CA LYS A 43 13.88 1.45 -11.26
C LYS A 43 15.15 0.67 -10.87
N LEU A 44 15.08 -0.21 -9.88
CA LEU A 44 16.19 -1.07 -9.46
C LEU A 44 16.35 -2.32 -10.33
N LEU A 45 15.35 -2.62 -11.17
CA LEU A 45 15.42 -3.75 -12.08
C LEU A 45 16.37 -3.43 -13.24
N PRO A 46 17.19 -4.40 -13.70
CA PRO A 46 18.04 -4.20 -14.87
C PRO A 46 17.20 -3.70 -16.06
N LYS A 47 17.75 -2.71 -16.77
CA LYS A 47 17.22 -2.32 -18.08
C LYS A 47 17.20 -3.58 -18.96
N ASP A 48 16.09 -3.79 -19.66
CA ASP A 48 15.84 -4.97 -20.50
C ASP A 48 15.60 -6.29 -19.74
N SER A 49 15.33 -6.24 -18.43
CA SER A 49 14.80 -7.41 -17.73
C SER A 49 13.30 -7.56 -17.95
N ASP A 50 12.83 -8.79 -18.21
CA ASP A 50 11.41 -9.17 -18.21
C ASP A 50 10.82 -9.21 -16.79
N LYS A 51 11.32 -8.34 -15.91
CA LYS A 51 10.95 -8.26 -14.50
C LYS A 51 10.00 -7.10 -14.28
N ALA A 52 8.99 -7.35 -13.46
CA ALA A 52 8.10 -6.33 -12.92
C ALA A 52 8.19 -6.33 -11.39
N ALA A 53 7.80 -5.23 -10.76
CA ALA A 53 7.53 -5.19 -9.33
C ALA A 53 6.03 -5.34 -9.11
N THR A 54 5.62 -6.18 -8.16
CA THR A 54 4.25 -6.28 -7.68
C THR A 54 4.23 -5.90 -6.22
N CYS A 55 3.25 -5.09 -5.82
CA CYS A 55 3.10 -4.63 -4.45
C CYS A 55 1.64 -4.73 -4.04
N GLU A 56 1.38 -5.22 -2.83
CA GLU A 56 0.05 -5.36 -2.25
C GLU A 56 0.03 -4.73 -0.86
N SER A 57 -1.03 -3.96 -0.59
CA SER A 57 -1.24 -3.29 0.69
C SER A 57 -2.30 -4.03 1.51
N ARG A 58 -2.07 -4.21 2.81
CA ARG A 58 -3.04 -4.80 3.74
C ARG A 58 -3.00 -4.13 5.10
N LYS A 59 -4.15 -4.09 5.76
CA LYS A 59 -4.25 -3.86 7.20
C LYS A 59 -4.12 -5.21 7.91
N ILE A 60 -3.22 -5.31 8.89
CA ILE A 60 -2.98 -6.52 9.68
C ILE A 60 -2.92 -6.08 11.14
N GLY A 61 -3.92 -6.49 11.93
CA GLY A 61 -4.21 -5.85 13.22
C GLY A 61 -4.53 -4.36 13.04
N GLU A 62 -3.88 -3.52 13.82
CA GLU A 62 -4.05 -2.05 13.79
C GLU A 62 -3.13 -1.33 12.80
N HIS A 63 -2.30 -2.07 12.07
CA HIS A 63 -1.21 -1.52 11.29
C HIS A 63 -1.40 -1.78 9.80
N TYR A 64 -0.96 -0.82 8.98
CA TYR A 64 -0.92 -0.95 7.54
C TYR A 64 0.47 -1.36 7.07
N TYR A 65 0.51 -2.25 6.08
CA TYR A 65 1.73 -2.77 5.50
C TYR A 65 1.64 -2.75 3.98
N LEU A 66 2.79 -2.58 3.35
CA LEU A 66 2.98 -2.78 1.93
C LEU A 66 4.02 -3.88 1.75
N ALA A 67 3.66 -4.97 1.09
CA ALA A 67 4.62 -5.98 0.68
C ALA A 67 4.85 -5.87 -0.82
N CYS A 68 6.11 -5.98 -1.23
CA CYS A 68 6.50 -5.97 -2.63
C CYS A 68 7.42 -7.15 -2.97
N ASN A 69 7.39 -7.60 -4.22
CA ASN A 69 8.39 -8.50 -4.79
C ASN A 69 8.62 -8.20 -6.27
N TYR A 70 9.70 -8.78 -6.81
CA TYR A 70 9.96 -8.81 -8.23
C TYR A 70 9.41 -10.11 -8.83
N ILE A 71 8.72 -10.00 -9.96
CA ILE A 71 8.23 -11.13 -10.75
C ILE A 71 8.96 -11.10 -12.08
N ALA A 72 9.65 -12.20 -12.43
CA ALA A 72 10.20 -12.41 -13.78
C ALA A 72 9.38 -13.48 -14.49
N ILE A 73 9.16 -13.33 -15.80
CA ILE A 73 8.51 -14.36 -16.60
C ILE A 73 9.27 -15.69 -16.46
N GLY A 74 8.58 -16.75 -16.03
CA GLY A 74 9.15 -18.09 -15.86
C GLY A 74 10.04 -18.30 -14.63
N GLN A 75 10.13 -17.32 -13.71
CA GLN A 75 10.84 -17.48 -12.44
C GLN A 75 9.91 -17.34 -11.24
N SER A 76 10.26 -18.01 -10.14
CA SER A 76 9.57 -17.82 -8.87
C SER A 76 9.70 -16.37 -8.40
N PRO A 77 8.65 -15.80 -7.78
CA PRO A 77 8.70 -14.45 -7.23
C PRO A 77 9.87 -14.28 -6.25
N SER A 78 10.47 -13.08 -6.24
CA SER A 78 11.59 -12.78 -5.32
C SER A 78 11.17 -12.84 -3.86
N SER A 79 12.15 -12.72 -2.95
CA SER A 79 11.88 -12.45 -1.53
C SER A 79 10.91 -11.27 -1.37
N LEU A 80 10.01 -11.36 -0.38
CA LEU A 80 9.12 -10.26 -0.02
C LEU A 80 9.90 -9.15 0.70
N TYR A 81 9.73 -7.94 0.21
CA TYR A 81 10.15 -6.70 0.87
C TYR A 81 8.92 -6.13 1.57
N VAL A 82 8.92 -6.17 2.89
CA VAL A 82 7.79 -5.69 3.69
C VAL A 82 8.12 -4.32 4.27
N PHE A 83 7.21 -3.38 4.07
CA PHE A 83 7.27 -2.02 4.59
C PHE A 83 6.09 -1.79 5.54
N TYR A 84 6.37 -1.20 6.70
CA TYR A 84 5.39 -0.66 7.63
C TYR A 84 4.93 0.72 7.15
N TYR A 85 3.63 1.01 7.16
CA TYR A 85 3.10 2.33 6.80
C TYR A 85 2.78 3.15 8.05
N ASP A 86 3.32 4.37 8.10
CA ASP A 86 2.99 5.37 9.11
C ASP A 86 3.20 6.78 8.57
N LYS A 87 2.10 7.53 8.44
CA LYS A 87 2.12 8.92 7.96
C LYS A 87 2.25 9.96 9.08
N VAL A 88 2.27 9.53 10.34
CA VAL A 88 2.23 10.42 11.53
C VAL A 88 3.63 10.65 12.08
N LYS A 89 4.47 9.62 12.07
CA LYS A 89 5.82 9.64 12.67
C LYS A 89 6.76 10.66 12.03
N ASP A 90 6.67 10.84 10.72
CA ASP A 90 7.53 11.74 9.94
C ASP A 90 6.69 12.50 8.90
N PRO A 91 6.90 13.81 8.71
CA PRO A 91 6.11 14.60 7.78
C PRO A 91 6.34 14.22 6.30
N VAL A 92 7.47 13.58 5.97
CA VAL A 92 7.87 13.22 4.61
C VAL A 92 7.83 11.70 4.38
N LYS A 93 8.34 10.90 5.32
CA LYS A 93 8.37 9.44 5.17
C LYS A 93 6.98 8.84 5.39
N ARG A 94 6.70 7.76 4.67
CA ARG A 94 5.42 7.05 4.70
C ARG A 94 5.60 5.57 4.93
N PHE A 95 6.56 4.97 4.23
CA PHE A 95 6.82 3.53 4.30
C PHE A 95 8.19 3.27 4.88
N TYR A 96 8.26 2.34 5.83
CA TYR A 96 9.47 2.01 6.55
C TYR A 96 9.82 0.56 6.33
N ALA A 97 10.99 0.30 5.75
CA ALA A 97 11.52 -1.03 5.55
C ALA A 97 11.54 -1.81 6.88
N LEU A 98 10.78 -2.90 6.94
CA LEU A 98 10.42 -3.57 8.19
C LEU A 98 11.11 -4.92 8.36
N ASN A 99 11.11 -5.76 7.32
CA ASN A 99 11.81 -7.04 7.38
C ASN A 99 13.28 -6.90 6.94
N GLY A 100 14.13 -7.86 7.31
CA GLY A 100 15.57 -7.80 7.01
C GLY A 100 15.89 -7.60 5.53
N LYS A 101 15.09 -8.19 4.62
CA LYS A 101 15.26 -7.99 3.16
C LYS A 101 14.92 -6.57 2.72
N ALA A 102 13.82 -6.00 3.22
CA ALA A 102 13.49 -4.59 2.93
C ALA A 102 14.53 -3.64 3.51
N MET A 103 15.03 -3.91 4.73
CA MET A 103 16.03 -3.06 5.38
C MET A 103 17.34 -3.04 4.59
N SER A 104 17.85 -4.20 4.18
CA SER A 104 19.05 -4.26 3.31
C SER A 104 18.83 -3.52 1.99
N LEU A 105 17.70 -3.76 1.31
CA LEU A 105 17.39 -3.07 0.05
C LEU A 105 17.31 -1.56 0.23
N TYR A 106 16.76 -1.10 1.37
CA TYR A 106 16.70 0.31 1.69
C TYR A 106 18.09 0.92 1.87
N ASP A 107 18.95 0.30 2.68
CA ASP A 107 20.28 0.82 2.98
C ASP A 107 21.18 0.88 1.73
N GLU A 108 21.03 -0.11 0.84
CA GLU A 108 21.81 -0.24 -0.38
C GLU A 108 21.32 0.70 -1.49
N GLU A 109 20.01 0.73 -1.75
CA GLU A 109 19.48 1.28 -3.01
C GLU A 109 18.42 2.37 -2.82
N LEU A 110 17.68 2.38 -1.70
CA LEU A 110 16.49 3.25 -1.55
C LEU A 110 16.62 4.35 -0.50
N LYS A 111 17.75 4.46 0.23
CA LYS A 111 17.93 5.43 1.32
C LYS A 111 17.76 6.90 0.92
N TYR A 112 17.87 7.22 -0.37
CA TYR A 112 17.69 8.57 -0.90
C TYR A 112 16.26 8.83 -1.40
N VAL A 113 15.38 7.82 -1.38
CA VAL A 113 13.97 7.98 -1.69
C VAL A 113 13.27 8.58 -0.47
N SER A 114 12.91 9.86 -0.55
CA SER A 114 12.46 10.65 0.60
C SER A 114 11.25 10.08 1.34
N MET A 115 10.34 9.40 0.63
CA MET A 115 9.13 8.81 1.23
C MET A 115 9.41 7.48 1.95
N LEU A 116 10.61 6.93 1.81
CA LEU A 116 11.02 5.68 2.42
C LEU A 116 11.90 5.93 3.64
N GLY A 117 11.82 5.02 4.61
CA GLY A 117 12.69 4.98 5.77
C GLY A 117 13.11 3.56 6.13
N ASN A 118 14.03 3.44 7.07
CA ASN A 118 14.29 2.19 7.77
C ASN A 118 13.47 2.20 9.07
N TYR A 119 12.74 1.11 9.36
CA TYR A 119 11.93 1.03 10.57
C TYR A 119 12.79 1.13 11.82
N LYS A 120 13.92 0.41 11.86
CA LYS A 120 14.82 0.36 13.01
C LYS A 120 15.34 1.75 13.36
N ASP A 121 15.70 2.55 12.35
CA ASP A 121 16.27 3.88 12.56
C ASP A 121 15.22 4.90 13.02
N THR A 122 13.95 4.68 12.68
CA THR A 122 12.86 5.62 12.97
C THR A 122 12.12 5.30 14.26
N PHE A 123 11.88 4.01 14.53
CA PHE A 123 11.04 3.53 15.64
C PHE A 123 11.84 2.78 16.70
N GLY A 124 13.07 2.34 16.40
CA GLY A 124 13.85 1.48 17.27
C GLY A 124 13.46 0.00 17.18
N LEU A 125 14.17 -0.82 17.94
CA LEU A 125 13.89 -2.24 18.14
C LEU A 125 13.96 -2.56 19.64
N PRO A 126 13.25 -3.60 20.14
CA PRO A 126 12.46 -4.58 19.40
C PRO A 126 11.16 -4.01 18.81
N LEU A 127 10.51 -4.77 17.91
CA LEU A 127 9.18 -4.43 17.42
C LEU A 127 8.19 -4.45 18.60
N PRO A 128 7.20 -3.53 18.63
CA PRO A 128 6.13 -3.59 19.62
C PRO A 128 5.31 -4.87 19.45
N GLU A 129 4.69 -5.35 20.54
CA GLU A 129 3.88 -6.58 20.54
C GLU A 129 2.70 -6.52 19.56
N SER A 130 2.23 -5.31 19.21
CA SER A 130 1.19 -5.10 18.21
C SER A 130 1.61 -5.43 16.78
N ILE A 131 2.92 -5.59 16.51
CA ILE A 131 3.46 -5.97 15.20
C ILE A 131 3.97 -7.41 15.27
N ASN A 132 3.14 -8.35 14.80
CA ASN A 132 3.52 -9.75 14.67
C ASN A 132 4.04 -10.06 13.25
N MET A 133 5.37 -10.12 13.09
CA MET A 133 5.98 -10.41 11.78
C MET A 133 5.61 -11.79 11.22
N GLY A 134 5.31 -12.78 12.06
CA GLY A 134 4.88 -14.09 11.59
C GLY A 134 3.52 -14.02 10.89
N GLU A 135 2.59 -13.27 11.46
CA GLU A 135 1.27 -13.00 10.89
C GLU A 135 1.37 -12.14 9.63
N VAL A 136 2.17 -11.07 9.68
CA VAL A 136 2.41 -10.19 8.53
C VAL A 136 2.94 -10.97 7.33
N MET A 137 3.95 -11.81 7.51
CA MET A 137 4.51 -12.61 6.42
C MET A 137 3.49 -13.62 5.88
N LYS A 138 2.68 -14.23 6.75
CA LYS A 138 1.64 -15.19 6.34
C LYS A 138 0.57 -14.55 5.45
N GLU A 139 0.14 -13.34 5.77
CA GLU A 139 -0.87 -12.60 5.00
C GLU A 139 -0.42 -12.25 3.58
N PHE A 140 0.90 -12.12 3.35
CA PHE A 140 1.48 -11.84 2.05
C PHE A 140 2.02 -13.07 1.32
N GLU A 141 1.87 -14.28 1.87
CA GLU A 141 2.44 -15.50 1.28
C GLU A 141 1.85 -15.82 -0.11
N PHE A 142 0.63 -15.35 -0.41
CA PHE A 142 0.02 -15.48 -1.74
C PHE A 142 0.83 -14.80 -2.85
N MET A 143 1.60 -13.77 -2.53
CA MET A 143 2.45 -13.08 -3.51
C MET A 143 3.66 -13.91 -3.94
N ARG A 144 3.97 -15.00 -3.23
CA ARG A 144 5.12 -15.87 -3.51
C ARG A 144 4.76 -17.11 -4.34
N LYS A 145 3.48 -17.28 -4.68
CA LYS A 145 2.94 -18.40 -5.46
C LYS A 145 2.79 -17.98 -6.92
#